data_AF-A0A7S1DGT7-F1
#
_entry.id   AF-A0A7S1DGT7-F1
#
_cell.length_a   1.000
_cell.length_b   1.000
_cell.length_c   1.000
_cell.angle_alpha   90.00
_cell.angle_beta   90.00
_cell.angle_gamma   90.00
#
_symmetry.space_group_name_H-M   'P 1'
#
loop_
_entity.id
_entity.type
_entity.pdbx_description
1 polymer ?
#
loop_
_entity_poly.entity_id
_entity_poly.type
_entity_poly.pdbx_seq_one_letter_code
_entity_poly.pdbx_strand_id
1 'polypeptide(L)'
;DQQQYLDALRELVLPQTAVLVGNHKTMTDFLLPDWDSERAPSARELAVAAAQAGAQHVLVTGIQLPNQFVDNVLANAQGPIAGEKFERFETAFVGAGDTLSAALAALLSVG
;
A
#
# COMPACT_ATOMS: atom_id res chain seq x y z
N ASP A 1 13.24 17.26 -9.13
CA ASP A 1 13.93 15.97 -8.91
C ASP A 1 13.04 14.93 -8.26
N GLN A 2 12.67 15.05 -6.97
CA GLN A 2 11.86 14.03 -6.29
C GLN A 2 10.45 13.85 -6.89
N GLN A 3 9.71 14.93 -7.14
CA GLN A 3 8.36 14.84 -7.71
C GLN A 3 8.38 14.16 -9.09
N GLN A 4 9.32 14.57 -9.95
CA GLN A 4 9.52 13.96 -11.27
C GLN A 4 9.84 12.47 -11.19
N TYR A 5 10.58 12.04 -10.17
CA TYR A 5 10.85 10.62 -9.94
C TYR A 5 9.58 9.86 -9.55
N LEU A 6 8.74 10.42 -8.67
CA LEU A 6 7.47 9.80 -8.30
C LEU A 6 6.49 9.76 -9.49
N ASP A 7 6.46 10.82 -10.29
CA ASP A 7 5.66 10.86 -11.53
C ASP A 7 6.13 9.77 -12.50
N ALA A 8 7.45 9.62 -12.70
CA ALA A 8 8.01 8.55 -13.52
C ALA A 8 7.67 7.15 -12.98
N LEU A 9 7.66 6.94 -11.66
CA LEU A 9 7.21 5.67 -11.08
C LEU A 9 5.73 5.40 -11.38
N ARG A 10 4.87 6.42 -11.27
CA ARG A 10 3.44 6.30 -11.58
C ARG A 10 3.20 6.00 -13.05
N GLU A 11 3.95 6.64 -13.95
CA GLU A 11 3.75 6.51 -15.39
C GLU A 11 4.39 5.25 -16.00
N LEU A 12 5.53 4.79 -15.46
CA LEU A 12 6.33 3.73 -16.08
C LEU A 12 6.30 2.41 -15.32
N VAL A 13 6.25 2.46 -13.98
CA VAL A 13 6.38 1.27 -13.12
C VAL A 13 5.01 0.74 -12.68
N LEU A 14 4.10 1.61 -12.24
CA LEU A 14 2.77 1.16 -11.78
C LEU A 14 1.98 0.39 -12.85
N PRO A 15 2.00 0.73 -14.15
CA PRO A 15 1.30 -0.04 -15.17
C PRO A 15 1.78 -1.49 -15.32
N GLN A 16 2.99 -1.80 -14.82
CA GLN A 16 3.60 -3.13 -14.87
C GLN A 16 3.59 -3.82 -13.49
N THR A 17 2.91 -3.22 -12.50
CA THR A 17 2.93 -3.68 -11.10
C THR A 17 1.72 -4.55 -10.79
N ALA A 18 1.95 -5.83 -10.51
CA ALA A 18 0.89 -6.76 -10.08
C ALA A 18 0.37 -6.42 -8.67
N VAL A 19 1.27 -6.15 -7.72
CA VAL A 19 0.91 -5.73 -6.36
C VAL A 19 1.84 -4.62 -5.91
N LEU A 20 1.26 -3.44 -5.61
CA LEU A 20 1.98 -2.34 -4.97
C LEU A 20 1.91 -2.50 -3.45
N VAL A 21 3.04 -2.78 -2.81
CA VAL A 21 3.14 -2.92 -1.34
C VAL A 21 3.67 -1.62 -0.75
N GLY A 22 3.00 -1.10 0.28
CA GLY A 22 3.47 0.12 0.94
C GLY A 22 2.79 0.40 2.27
N ASN A 23 3.43 1.24 3.08
CA ASN A 23 2.82 1.79 4.29
C ASN A 23 1.71 2.78 3.91
N HIS A 24 0.66 2.83 4.73
CA HIS A 24 -0.53 3.65 4.49
C HIS A 24 -0.24 5.12 4.21
N LYS A 25 0.65 5.75 4.99
CA LYS A 25 1.07 7.14 4.76
C LYS A 25 1.87 7.30 3.48
N THR A 26 2.87 6.45 3.24
CA THR A 26 3.69 6.51 2.01
C THR A 26 2.83 6.33 0.77
N MET A 27 1.86 5.41 0.80
CA MET A 27 0.92 5.21 -0.31
C MET A 27 -0.03 6.39 -0.48
N THR A 28 -0.47 7.03 0.60
CA THR A 28 -1.29 8.24 0.52
C THR A 28 -0.51 9.36 -0.16
N ASP A 29 0.69 9.68 0.33
CA ASP A 29 1.52 10.74 -0.24
C ASP A 29 1.90 10.42 -1.72
N PHE A 30 2.08 9.14 -2.06
CA PHE A 30 2.45 8.70 -3.41
C PHE A 30 1.27 8.55 -4.37
N LEU A 31 0.07 8.18 -3.96
CA LEU A 31 -1.05 7.95 -4.88
C LEU A 31 -2.06 9.09 -4.87
N LEU A 32 -2.15 9.81 -3.76
CA LEU A 32 -3.14 10.85 -3.50
C LEU A 32 -2.44 12.09 -2.89
N PRO A 33 -1.49 12.73 -3.62
CA PRO A 33 -0.74 13.86 -3.08
C PRO A 33 -1.62 15.06 -2.71
N ASP A 34 -2.80 15.17 -3.36
CA ASP A 34 -3.79 16.23 -3.14
C ASP A 34 -4.96 15.78 -2.24
N TRP A 35 -4.78 14.72 -1.44
CA TRP A 35 -5.82 14.24 -0.52
C TRP A 35 -6.13 15.28 0.57
N ASP A 36 -7.31 15.89 0.49
CA ASP A 36 -7.73 17.01 1.35
C ASP A 36 -8.83 16.64 2.35
N SER A 37 -9.20 15.36 2.44
CA SER A 37 -10.25 14.91 3.34
C SER A 37 -9.81 14.98 4.81
N GLU A 38 -10.76 15.29 5.70
CA GLU A 38 -10.55 15.27 7.17
C GLU A 38 -10.18 13.88 7.71
N ARG A 39 -10.46 12.81 6.94
CA ARG A 39 -10.07 11.44 7.27
C ARG A 39 -8.95 10.93 6.36
N ALA A 40 -8.19 9.97 6.87
CA ALA A 40 -7.24 9.25 6.04
C ALA A 40 -7.97 8.39 4.97
N PRO A 41 -7.36 8.18 3.79
CA PRO A 41 -7.98 7.38 2.75
C PRO A 41 -8.09 5.92 3.18
N SER A 42 -9.15 5.26 2.75
CA SER A 42 -9.34 3.82 2.91
C SER A 42 -8.40 3.04 1.97
N ALA A 43 -8.15 1.78 2.28
CA ALA A 43 -7.40 0.89 1.40
C ALA A 43 -8.01 0.80 -0.01
N ARG A 44 -9.35 0.91 -0.13
CA ARG A 44 -10.05 0.94 -1.41
C ARG A 44 -9.75 2.23 -2.19
N GLU A 45 -9.74 3.39 -1.55
CA GLU A 45 -9.44 4.67 -2.22
C GLU A 45 -8.00 4.68 -2.75
N LEU A 46 -7.06 4.15 -1.97
CA LEU A 46 -5.69 3.92 -2.43
C LEU A 46 -5.64 2.93 -3.59
N ALA A 47 -6.42 1.85 -3.54
CA ALA A 47 -6.48 0.87 -4.62
C ALA A 47 -7.06 1.45 -5.92
N VAL A 48 -8.07 2.31 -5.82
CA VAL A 48 -8.65 3.02 -6.98
C VAL A 48 -7.61 3.95 -7.61
N ALA A 49 -6.88 4.72 -6.81
CA ALA A 49 -5.82 5.59 -7.32
C ALA A 49 -4.67 4.81 -7.96
N ALA A 50 -4.23 3.71 -7.32
CA ALA A 50 -3.22 2.81 -7.88
C ALA A 50 -3.68 2.18 -9.20
N ALA A 51 -4.95 1.77 -9.30
CA ALA A 51 -5.52 1.21 -10.51
C ALA A 51 -5.63 2.23 -11.65
N GLN A 52 -5.90 3.51 -11.35
CA GLN A 52 -5.84 4.59 -12.35
C GLN A 52 -4.43 4.77 -12.91
N ALA A 53 -3.40 4.52 -12.10
CA ALA A 53 -2.01 4.47 -12.52
C ALA A 53 -1.55 3.09 -13.05
N GLY A 54 -2.46 2.12 -13.16
CA GLY A 54 -2.23 0.83 -13.82
C GLY A 54 -1.78 -0.34 -12.94
N ALA A 55 -1.64 -0.16 -11.62
CA ALA A 55 -1.35 -1.28 -10.72
C ALA A 55 -2.59 -2.14 -10.48
N GLN A 56 -2.44 -3.47 -10.43
CA GLN A 56 -3.60 -4.39 -10.32
C GLN A 56 -4.14 -4.47 -8.88
N HIS A 57 -3.26 -4.50 -7.89
CA HIS A 57 -3.59 -4.62 -6.47
C HIS A 57 -2.70 -3.71 -5.63
N VAL A 58 -3.18 -3.42 -4.41
CA VAL A 58 -2.38 -2.78 -3.36
C VAL A 58 -2.38 -3.66 -2.11
N LEU A 59 -1.22 -3.77 -1.46
CA LEU A 59 -1.11 -4.28 -0.08
C LEU A 59 -0.73 -3.10 0.81
N VAL A 60 -1.74 -2.53 1.46
CA VAL A 60 -1.61 -1.35 2.32
C VAL A 60 -1.30 -1.82 3.73
N THR A 61 -0.14 -1.42 4.24
CA THR A 61 0.34 -1.85 5.56
C THR A 61 0.25 -0.73 6.60
N GLY A 62 0.09 -1.12 7.87
CA GLY A 62 0.16 -0.18 8.99
C GLY A 62 -1.03 0.76 9.12
N ILE A 63 -2.21 0.36 8.64
CA ILE A 63 -3.46 1.10 8.88
C ILE A 63 -3.75 1.05 10.38
N GLN A 64 -3.88 2.21 11.03
CA GLN A 64 -4.05 2.26 12.48
C GLN A 64 -5.45 1.80 12.89
N LEU A 65 -5.52 0.92 13.89
CA LEU A 65 -6.75 0.49 14.53
C LEU A 65 -6.76 0.90 16.01
N PRO A 66 -7.93 0.94 16.66
CA PRO A 66 -8.01 1.13 18.11
C PRO A 66 -7.25 0.04 18.88
N ASN A 67 -6.91 0.34 20.15
CA ASN A 67 -6.30 -0.59 21.10
C ASN A 67 -4.91 -1.11 20.70
N GLN A 68 -4.07 -0.27 20.09
CA GLN A 68 -2.71 -0.61 19.66
C GLN A 68 -2.65 -1.75 18.63
N PHE A 69 -3.58 -1.77 17.68
CA PHE A 69 -3.51 -2.69 16.56
C PHE A 69 -3.22 -1.96 15.26
N VAL A 70 -2.63 -2.68 14.32
CA VAL A 70 -2.52 -2.26 12.93
C VAL A 70 -3.16 -3.29 12.02
N ASP A 71 -3.66 -2.85 10.88
CA ASP A 71 -4.20 -3.69 9.83
C ASP A 71 -3.31 -3.62 8.58
N ASN A 72 -3.15 -4.76 7.92
CA ASN A 72 -2.58 -4.86 6.59
C ASN A 72 -3.68 -5.35 5.65
N VAL A 73 -4.03 -4.53 4.65
CA VAL A 73 -5.17 -4.78 3.78
C VAL A 73 -4.71 -4.96 2.34
N LEU A 74 -4.99 -6.12 1.76
CA LEU A 74 -4.93 -6.37 0.33
C LEU A 74 -6.23 -5.89 -0.31
N ALA A 75 -6.14 -5.03 -1.33
CA ALA A 75 -7.30 -4.49 -2.01
C ALA A 75 -7.07 -4.29 -3.51
N ASN A 76 -8.18 -4.18 -4.25
CA ASN A 76 -8.21 -3.65 -5.61
C ASN A 76 -9.32 -2.59 -5.73
N ALA A 77 -9.54 -2.05 -6.93
CA ALA A 77 -10.55 -0.99 -7.16
C ALA A 77 -11.99 -1.41 -6.79
N GLN A 78 -12.29 -2.71 -6.78
CA GLN A 78 -13.61 -3.24 -6.39
C GLN A 78 -13.80 -3.22 -4.86
N GLY A 79 -12.71 -3.35 -4.11
CA GLY A 79 -12.74 -3.27 -2.64
C GLY A 79 -11.61 -4.06 -1.97
N PRO A 80 -11.66 -4.14 -0.62
CA PRO A 80 -10.79 -5.02 0.15
C PRO A 80 -11.00 -6.49 -0.22
N ILE A 81 -9.90 -7.24 -0.33
CA ILE A 81 -9.87 -8.68 -0.63
C ILE A 81 -9.56 -9.46 0.64
N ALA A 82 -8.55 -9.02 1.38
CA ALA A 82 -8.14 -9.61 2.65
C ALA A 82 -7.60 -8.53 3.58
N GLY A 83 -7.75 -8.74 4.89
CA GLY A 83 -7.21 -7.87 5.92
C GLY A 83 -6.69 -8.71 7.07
N GLU A 84 -5.50 -8.39 7.56
CA GLU A 84 -4.89 -9.08 8.69
C GLU A 84 -4.48 -8.11 9.77
N LYS A 85 -4.94 -8.40 10.98
CA LYS A 85 -4.79 -7.54 12.16
C LYS A 85 -3.62 -8.01 13.02
N PHE A 86 -2.73 -7.08 13.35
CA PHE A 86 -1.54 -7.34 14.15
C PHE A 86 -1.50 -6.43 15.37
N GLU A 87 -1.02 -6.95 16.49
CA GLU A 87 -0.67 -6.12 17.65
C GLU A 87 0.52 -5.23 17.30
N ARG A 88 0.41 -3.94 17.62
CA ARG A 88 1.47 -2.97 17.35
C ARG A 88 2.48 -3.01 18.49
N PHE A 89 3.70 -3.40 18.16
CA PHE A 89 4.81 -3.26 19.10
C PHE A 89 5.25 -1.80 19.21
N GLU A 90 5.55 -1.34 20.42
CA GLU A 90 6.16 -0.03 20.69
C GLU A 90 7.68 -0.03 20.41
N THR A 91 8.08 -0.57 19.26
CA THR A 91 9.47 -0.56 18.81
C THR A 91 9.54 -0.39 17.30
N ALA A 92 10.67 0.12 16.82
CA ALA A 92 10.91 0.35 15.41
C ALA A 92 11.73 -0.80 14.81
N PHE A 93 11.16 -1.49 13.83
CA PHE A 93 11.87 -2.47 13.02
C PHE A 93 12.09 -1.90 11.62
N VAL A 94 13.35 -1.87 11.17
CA VAL A 94 13.69 -1.50 9.80
C VAL A 94 13.65 -2.77 8.93
N GLY A 95 13.10 -2.66 7.72
CA GLY A 95 13.08 -3.77 6.74
C GLY A 95 11.89 -4.74 6.86
N ALA A 96 10.92 -4.48 7.74
CA ALA A 96 9.70 -5.29 7.82
C ALA A 96 8.91 -5.26 6.49
N GLY A 97 8.85 -4.10 5.83
CA GLY A 97 8.23 -3.96 4.51
C GLY A 97 8.96 -4.73 3.41
N ASP A 98 10.30 -4.73 3.43
CA ASP A 98 11.13 -5.48 2.47
C ASP A 98 10.92 -6.99 2.65
N THR A 99 10.90 -7.43 3.91
CA THR A 99 10.65 -8.84 4.26
C THR A 99 9.27 -9.28 3.78
N LEU A 100 8.24 -8.47 4.04
CA LEU A 100 6.87 -8.76 3.60
C LEU A 100 6.76 -8.80 2.06
N SER A 101 7.39 -7.84 1.37
CA SER A 101 7.36 -7.76 -0.09
C SER A 101 8.09 -8.93 -0.74
N ALA A 102 9.24 -9.33 -0.18
CA ALA A 102 10.00 -10.50 -0.65
C ALA A 102 9.21 -11.79 -0.43
N ALA A 103 8.58 -11.96 0.74
CA ALA A 103 7.74 -13.12 1.03
C ALA A 103 6.54 -13.20 0.07
N LEU A 104 5.86 -12.07 -0.17
CA LEU A 104 4.75 -12.00 -1.11
C LEU A 104 5.19 -12.37 -2.53
N ALA A 105 6.31 -11.81 -3.01
CA ALA A 105 6.84 -12.12 -4.33
C ALA A 105 7.21 -13.61 -4.48
N ALA A 106 7.81 -14.20 -3.43
CA ALA A 106 8.11 -15.62 -3.40
C ALA A 106 6.84 -16.48 -3.48
N LEU A 107 5.79 -16.15 -2.72
CA LEU A 107 4.51 -16.85 -2.76
C LEU A 107 3.85 -16.74 -4.15
N LEU A 108 3.82 -15.56 -4.75
CA LEU A 108 3.28 -15.36 -6.10
C LEU A 108 4.05 -16.15 -7.18
N SER A 109 5.34 -16.44 -6.95
CA SER A 109 6.17 -17.19 -7.89
C SER A 109 5.90 -18.70 -7.89
N VAL A 110 5.38 -19.26 -6.78
CA VAL A 110 5.17 -20.70 -6.61
C VAL A 110 3.72 -21.17 -6.79
N GLY A 111 2.75 -20.23 -6.80
CA GLY A 111 1.32 -20.53 -6.97
C GLY A 111 0.72 -21.27 -5.78
#